data_AF-A0A497IB42-F1
#
_entry.id   AF-A0A497IB42-F1
#
_cell.length_a   1.000
_cell.length_b   1.000
_cell.length_c   1.000
_cell.angle_alpha   90.00
_cell.angle_beta   90.00
_cell.angle_gamma   90.00
#
_symmetry.space_group_name_H-M   'P 1'
#
loop_
_entity.id
_entity.type
_entity.pdbx_description
1 polymer ?
#
loop_
_entity_poly.entity_id
_entity_poly.type
_entity_poly.pdbx_seq_one_letter_code
_entity_poly.pdbx_strand_id
1 'polypeptide(L)'
;MQELMPYHELKKRLLAIPDRKHQALLCTIYAAMARVGEIVRGRYTPTQPLQAQAIKSFANKIEIHVHSEKTDIPRKVPIFRNREQWLAATIEGHAKAVGQGPLFPYSTRWAENVFSRWFPEFKSRRAGNVDGSKHTIHWLRGWRYSHYRRGDVTGRPVESKVASLLGGWVSSATPERYYDFTKIEDFEVELENEPEEVEA
;
A
#
# COMPACT_ATOMS: atom_id res chain seq x y z
N MET A 1 -7.51 8.99 -17.42
CA MET A 1 -6.86 9.20 -16.10
C MET A 1 -6.00 7.98 -15.87
N GLN A 2 -4.68 8.12 -15.71
CA GLN A 2 -3.81 6.98 -15.42
C GLN A 2 -4.17 6.49 -14.00
N GLU A 3 -4.81 5.32 -13.91
CA GLU A 3 -5.30 4.78 -12.64
C GLU A 3 -4.16 4.18 -11.80
N LEU A 4 -3.09 3.73 -12.46
CA LEU A 4 -1.87 3.22 -11.83
C LEU A 4 -0.78 4.31 -11.81
N MET A 5 -0.27 4.61 -10.62
CA MET A 5 0.94 5.43 -10.45
C MET A 5 2.17 4.53 -10.49
N PRO A 6 3.16 4.75 -11.38
CA PRO A 6 4.39 3.95 -11.43
C PRO A 6 5.15 3.93 -10.10
N TYR A 7 5.83 2.81 -9.81
CA TYR A 7 6.55 2.61 -8.54
C TYR A 7 7.55 3.73 -8.23
N HIS A 8 8.36 4.13 -9.20
CA HIS A 8 9.38 5.16 -9.02
C HIS A 8 8.76 6.54 -8.75
N GLU A 9 7.65 6.86 -9.42
CA GLU A 9 6.92 8.10 -9.21
C GLU A 9 6.27 8.14 -7.83
N LEU A 10 5.59 7.05 -7.43
CA LEU A 10 5.00 6.92 -6.10
C LEU A 10 6.05 7.06 -5.00
N LYS A 11 7.20 6.39 -5.14
CA LYS A 11 8.33 6.51 -4.22
C LYS A 11 8.80 7.97 -4.11
N LYS A 12 9.02 8.63 -5.25
CA LYS A 12 9.44 10.05 -5.28
C LYS A 12 8.44 10.94 -4.56
N ARG A 13 7.14 10.77 -4.81
CA ARG A 13 6.08 11.56 -4.17
C ARG A 13 5.97 11.32 -2.68
N LEU A 14 6.01 10.06 -2.24
CA LEU A 14 5.99 9.73 -0.80
C LEU A 14 7.21 10.31 -0.07
N LEU A 15 8.40 10.21 -0.68
CA LEU A 15 9.64 10.77 -0.09
C LEU A 15 9.64 12.31 -0.05
N ALA A 16 8.91 12.98 -0.96
CA ALA A 16 8.79 14.43 -0.99
C ALA A 16 7.87 15.02 0.10
N ILE A 17 7.11 14.19 0.82
CA ILE A 17 6.23 14.65 1.91
C ILE A 17 7.09 15.14 3.10
N PRO A 18 7.07 16.44 3.46
CA PRO A 18 7.92 17.00 4.50
C PRO A 18 7.45 16.64 5.91
N ASP A 19 6.13 16.48 6.10
CA ASP A 19 5.57 16.05 7.37
C ASP A 19 5.82 14.55 7.57
N ARG A 20 6.72 14.23 8.51
CA ARG A 20 7.13 12.84 8.79
C ARG A 20 5.97 11.93 9.19
N LYS A 21 4.93 12.47 9.85
CA LYS A 21 3.76 11.67 10.27
C LYS A 21 2.89 11.34 9.06
N HIS A 22 2.68 12.31 8.17
CA HIS A 22 1.97 12.06 6.90
C HIS A 22 2.72 11.04 6.05
N GLN A 23 4.03 11.23 5.88
CA GLN A 23 4.88 10.33 5.12
C GLN A 23 4.82 8.90 5.67
N ALA A 24 5.04 8.74 6.98
CA ALA A 24 5.01 7.42 7.63
C ALA A 24 3.64 6.75 7.50
N LEU A 25 2.54 7.50 7.63
CA LEU A 25 1.19 6.96 7.47
C LEU A 25 0.98 6.38 6.07
N LEU A 26 1.24 7.18 5.03
CA LEU A 26 0.98 6.75 3.65
C LEU A 26 1.93 5.62 3.23
N CYS A 27 3.20 5.67 3.65
CA CYS A 27 4.14 4.56 3.48
C CYS A 27 3.65 3.28 4.16
N THR A 28 3.13 3.37 5.39
CA THR A 28 2.63 2.18 6.12
C THR A 28 1.41 1.58 5.42
N ILE A 29 0.46 2.40 4.98
CA ILE A 29 -0.73 1.93 4.26
C ILE A 29 -0.34 1.26 2.93
N TYR A 30 0.55 1.90 2.17
CA TYR A 30 1.11 1.36 0.94
C TYR A 30 1.77 0.00 1.19
N ALA A 31 2.72 -0.05 2.13
CA ALA A 31 3.52 -1.25 2.36
C ALA A 31 2.69 -2.43 2.89
N ALA A 32 1.80 -2.17 3.84
CA ALA A 32 1.00 -3.19 4.51
C ALA A 32 -0.19 -3.70 3.67
N MET A 33 -0.47 -3.03 2.54
CA MET A 33 -1.66 -3.29 1.70
C MET A 33 -2.95 -3.33 2.54
N ALA A 34 -2.97 -2.56 3.63
CA ALA A 34 -4.00 -2.62 4.64
C ALA A 34 -5.16 -1.69 4.31
N ARG A 35 -6.35 -2.01 4.82
CA ARG A 35 -7.44 -1.03 4.90
C ARG A 35 -7.00 0.07 5.86
N VAL A 36 -7.40 1.30 5.59
CA VAL A 36 -7.02 2.44 6.46
C VAL A 36 -7.45 2.20 7.91
N GLY A 37 -8.62 1.62 8.16
CA GLY A 37 -9.12 1.28 9.49
C GLY A 37 -8.40 0.12 10.21
N GLU A 38 -7.52 -0.61 9.53
CA GLU A 38 -6.61 -1.58 10.18
C GLU A 38 -5.33 -0.89 10.68
N ILE A 39 -5.03 0.31 10.17
CA ILE A 39 -3.82 1.08 10.50
C ILE A 39 -4.12 2.17 11.53
N VAL A 40 -5.20 2.91 11.32
CA VAL A 40 -5.65 4.00 12.20
C VAL A 40 -6.95 3.61 12.90
N ARG A 41 -7.46 4.47 13.79
CA ARG A 41 -8.74 4.20 14.48
C ARG A 41 -9.87 4.12 13.46
N GLY A 42 -10.54 2.96 13.42
CA GLY A 42 -11.71 2.73 12.59
C GLY A 42 -12.85 3.70 12.91
N ARG A 43 -13.53 4.21 11.88
CA ARG A 43 -14.60 5.20 12.02
C ARG A 43 -15.91 4.60 12.55
N TYR A 44 -16.23 3.38 12.12
CA TYR A 44 -17.54 2.74 12.35
C TYR A 44 -17.45 1.55 13.31
N THR A 45 -16.30 0.87 13.33
CA THR A 45 -15.98 -0.19 14.28
C THR A 45 -14.70 0.26 14.98
N PRO A 46 -14.67 0.42 16.30
CA PRO A 46 -13.46 0.80 17.03
C PRO A 46 -12.47 -0.39 17.06
N THR A 47 -11.89 -0.68 15.89
CA THR A 47 -10.69 -1.52 15.78
C THR A 47 -9.56 -0.84 16.53
N GLN A 48 -8.78 -1.61 17.27
CA GLN A 48 -7.55 -1.07 17.83
C GLN A 48 -6.64 -0.67 16.66
N PRO A 49 -6.13 0.58 16.65
CA PRO A 49 -5.19 1.00 15.62
C PRO A 49 -3.92 0.15 15.70
N LEU A 50 -3.18 0.08 14.60
CA LEU A 50 -1.90 -0.61 14.57
C LEU A 50 -0.98 -0.03 15.65
N GLN A 51 -0.43 -0.89 16.50
CA GLN A 51 0.47 -0.49 17.58
C GLN A 51 1.90 -0.35 17.05
N ALA A 52 2.71 0.54 17.65
CA ALA A 52 4.10 0.71 17.26
C ALA A 52 4.90 -0.59 17.39
N GLN A 53 4.59 -1.40 18.40
CA GLN A 53 5.21 -2.69 18.67
C GLN A 53 4.84 -3.77 17.63
N ALA A 54 3.87 -3.52 16.76
CA ALA A 54 3.53 -4.39 15.64
C ALA A 54 4.53 -4.27 14.48
N ILE A 55 5.43 -3.27 14.52
CA ILE A 55 6.57 -3.16 13.61
C ILE A 55 7.75 -3.91 14.23
N LYS A 56 8.02 -5.11 13.73
CA LYS A 56 9.16 -5.92 14.17
C LYS A 56 10.36 -5.66 13.27
N SER A 57 11.50 -5.35 13.88
CA SER A 57 12.74 -5.12 13.16
C SER A 57 13.67 -6.32 13.29
N PHE A 58 14.19 -6.78 12.16
CA PHE A 58 15.21 -7.82 12.06
C PHE A 58 16.47 -7.25 11.40
N ALA A 59 17.48 -8.05 11.09
CA ALA A 59 18.67 -7.55 10.38
C ALA A 59 18.37 -7.18 8.91
N ASN A 60 17.68 -8.06 8.17
CA ASN A 60 17.48 -7.92 6.72
C ASN A 60 16.11 -7.37 6.30
N LYS A 61 15.15 -7.28 7.22
CA LYS A 61 13.79 -6.81 6.96
C LYS A 61 13.14 -6.16 8.18
N ILE A 62 12.02 -5.48 7.93
CA ILE A 62 10.98 -5.28 8.94
C ILE A 62 9.77 -6.15 8.62
N GLU A 63 8.97 -6.46 9.64
CA GLU A 63 7.65 -7.08 9.48
C GLU A 63 6.59 -6.18 10.10
N ILE A 64 5.53 -5.91 9.34
CA ILE A 64 4.32 -5.25 9.83
C ILE A 64 3.31 -6.33 10.17
N HIS A 65 2.92 -6.42 11.44
CA HIS A 65 1.94 -7.39 11.93
C HIS A 65 0.57 -6.73 11.98
N VAL A 66 -0.24 -6.92 10.94
CA VAL A 66 -1.57 -6.30 10.85
C VAL A 66 -2.62 -7.29 11.35
N HIS A 67 -3.35 -6.92 12.40
CA HIS A 67 -4.46 -7.73 12.90
C HIS A 67 -5.65 -7.65 11.93
N SER A 68 -6.32 -8.78 11.74
CA SER A 68 -7.58 -8.85 11.00
C SER A 68 -8.62 -9.53 11.88
N GLU A 69 -9.73 -8.84 12.14
CA GLU A 69 -10.83 -9.34 12.99
C GLU A 69 -11.42 -10.66 12.50
N LYS A 70 -11.28 -10.99 11.20
CA LYS A 70 -11.90 -12.18 10.60
C LYS A 70 -11.19 -13.48 10.94
N THR A 71 -9.90 -13.45 11.24
CA THR A 71 -9.08 -14.66 11.39
C THR A 71 -8.39 -14.75 12.75
N ASP A 72 -8.41 -13.67 13.54
CA ASP A 72 -7.69 -13.45 14.82
C ASP A 72 -6.16 -13.66 14.78
N ILE A 73 -5.65 -14.24 13.70
CA ILE A 73 -4.25 -14.38 13.39
C ILE A 73 -3.79 -13.11 12.65
N PRO A 74 -2.81 -12.36 13.19
CA PRO A 74 -2.27 -11.21 12.49
C PRO A 74 -1.52 -11.66 11.23
N ARG A 75 -1.79 -10.98 10.11
CA ARG A 75 -1.02 -11.17 8.89
C ARG A 75 0.33 -10.47 9.03
N LYS A 76 1.38 -11.12 8.53
CA LYS A 76 2.74 -10.58 8.53
C LYS A 76 3.08 -10.08 7.14
N VAL A 77 3.40 -8.79 7.04
CA VAL A 77 3.83 -8.18 5.78
C VAL A 77 5.32 -7.85 5.87
N PRO A 78 6.19 -8.62 5.19
CA PRO A 78 7.63 -8.38 5.21
C PRO A 78 8.02 -7.26 4.24
N ILE A 79 8.97 -6.42 4.65
CA ILE A 79 9.62 -5.41 3.81
C ILE A 79 11.13 -5.61 3.91
N PHE A 80 11.74 -6.11 2.86
CA PHE A 80 13.16 -6.43 2.83
C PHE A 80 14.00 -5.18 2.53
N ARG A 81 15.02 -4.96 3.35
CA ARG A 81 15.89 -3.78 3.28
C ARG A 81 16.69 -3.70 1.98
N ASN A 82 17.14 -4.83 1.45
CA ASN A 82 17.86 -4.88 0.17
C ASN A 82 17.01 -4.48 -1.05
N ARG A 83 15.68 -4.46 -0.92
CA ARG A 83 14.76 -4.01 -1.98
C ARG A 83 14.23 -2.62 -1.71
N GLU A 84 13.80 -2.37 -0.48
CA GLU A 84 13.04 -1.17 -0.13
C GLU A 84 13.49 -0.55 1.18
N GLN A 85 14.80 -0.32 1.32
CA GLN A 85 15.38 0.34 2.50
C GLN A 85 14.70 1.67 2.83
N TRP A 86 14.34 2.45 1.80
CA TRP A 86 13.65 3.73 1.99
C TRP A 86 12.31 3.54 2.73
N LEU A 87 11.53 2.54 2.33
CA LEU A 87 10.22 2.26 2.89
C LEU A 87 10.34 1.68 4.30
N ALA A 88 11.27 0.73 4.47
CA ALA A 88 11.57 0.13 5.76
C ALA A 88 12.04 1.19 6.78
N ALA A 89 12.98 2.05 6.40
CA ALA A 89 13.55 3.08 7.27
C ALA A 89 12.50 4.12 7.70
N THR A 90 11.63 4.57 6.78
CA THR A 90 10.55 5.51 7.11
C THR A 90 9.60 4.94 8.16
N ILE A 91 9.14 3.69 7.96
CA ILE A 91 8.17 3.06 8.86
C ILE A 91 8.81 2.72 10.20
N GLU A 92 9.99 2.09 10.18
CA GLU A 92 10.74 1.72 11.38
C GLU A 92 11.13 2.95 12.21
N GLY A 93 11.60 4.01 11.56
CA GLY A 93 11.98 5.26 12.22
C GLY A 93 10.81 5.90 12.96
N HIS A 94 9.63 5.95 12.32
CA HIS A 94 8.42 6.46 12.97
C HIS A 94 7.97 5.56 14.14
N ALA A 95 7.98 4.24 13.96
CA ALA A 95 7.62 3.30 15.02
C ALA A 95 8.52 3.42 16.26
N LYS A 96 9.85 3.56 16.04
CA LYS A 96 10.82 3.80 17.11
C LYS A 96 10.57 5.12 17.84
N ALA A 97 10.24 6.19 17.10
CA ALA A 97 9.93 7.49 17.69
C ALA A 97 8.65 7.49 18.54
N VAL A 98 7.66 6.68 18.16
CA VAL A 98 6.44 6.46 18.98
C VAL A 98 6.77 5.63 20.23
N GLY A 99 7.58 4.58 20.08
CA GLY A 99 8.01 3.70 21.18
C GLY A 99 6.91 2.75 21.66
N GLN A 100 5.83 3.27 22.24
CA GLN A 100 4.70 2.49 22.74
C GLN A 100 3.36 3.11 22.38
N GLY A 101 2.37 2.26 22.11
CA GLY A 101 0.98 2.65 21.85
C GLY A 101 0.65 2.72 20.36
N PRO A 102 -0.47 3.38 20.00
CA PRO A 102 -0.91 3.48 18.61
C PRO A 102 0.16 4.12 17.72
N LEU A 103 0.56 3.43 16.66
CA LEU A 103 1.50 3.95 15.65
C LEU A 103 0.95 5.23 14.99
N PHE A 104 -0.38 5.27 14.81
CA PHE A 104 -1.11 6.42 14.30
C PHE A 104 -2.39 6.63 15.14
N PRO A 105 -2.37 7.53 16.15
CA PRO A 105 -3.52 7.81 17.02
C PRO A 105 -4.57 8.72 16.34
N TYR A 106 -4.81 8.52 15.04
CA TYR A 106 -5.67 9.37 14.22
C TYR A 106 -6.92 8.62 13.74
N SER A 107 -7.91 9.35 13.25
CA SER A 107 -9.11 8.76 12.67
C SER A 107 -8.93 8.45 11.18
N THR A 108 -9.77 7.56 10.66
CA THR A 108 -9.84 7.29 9.22
C THR A 108 -10.03 8.56 8.39
N ARG A 109 -10.92 9.48 8.84
CA ARG A 109 -11.16 10.76 8.15
C ARG A 109 -9.90 11.64 8.07
N TRP A 110 -9.11 11.66 9.15
CA TRP A 110 -7.85 12.39 9.16
C TRP A 110 -6.88 11.81 8.13
N ALA A 111 -6.72 10.48 8.11
CA ALA A 111 -5.87 9.80 7.15
C ALA A 111 -6.29 10.07 5.68
N GLU A 112 -7.59 10.03 5.39
CA GLU A 112 -8.13 10.35 4.06
C GLU A 112 -7.85 11.80 3.64
N ASN A 113 -7.93 12.75 4.57
CA ASN A 113 -7.57 14.15 4.32
C ASN A 113 -6.07 14.29 4.04
N VAL A 114 -5.22 13.55 4.75
CA VAL A 114 -3.77 13.52 4.49
C VAL A 114 -3.49 13.01 3.08
N PHE A 115 -4.12 11.90 2.67
CA PHE A 115 -3.97 11.41 1.30
C PHE A 115 -4.43 12.46 0.28
N SER A 116 -5.62 13.05 0.47
CA SER A 116 -6.19 14.03 -0.46
C SER A 116 -5.35 15.30 -0.60
N ARG A 117 -4.56 15.65 0.42
CA ARG A 117 -3.60 16.77 0.37
C ARG A 117 -2.43 16.47 -0.56
N TRP A 118 -1.90 15.25 -0.52
CA TRP A 118 -0.69 14.86 -1.26
C TRP A 118 -0.95 14.22 -2.62
N PHE A 119 -2.19 13.74 -2.84
CA PHE A 119 -2.66 13.10 -4.06
C PHE A 119 -4.03 13.70 -4.48
N PRO A 120 -4.13 15.03 -4.68
CA PRO A 120 -5.40 15.72 -4.93
C PRO A 120 -6.08 15.34 -6.26
N GLU A 121 -5.33 14.79 -7.21
CA GLU A 121 -5.81 14.32 -8.51
C GLU A 121 -6.53 12.97 -8.41
N PHE A 122 -6.23 12.15 -7.40
CA PHE A 122 -6.78 10.81 -7.24
C PHE A 122 -8.12 10.77 -6.47
N LYS A 123 -8.99 11.76 -6.69
CA LYS A 123 -10.29 11.86 -6.00
C LYS A 123 -11.28 10.84 -6.55
N SER A 124 -11.97 10.09 -5.68
CA SER A 124 -13.14 9.33 -6.10
C SER A 124 -14.32 10.29 -6.40
N ARG A 125 -14.45 10.77 -7.64
CA ARG A 125 -15.72 11.31 -8.15
C ARG A 125 -16.64 10.14 -8.53
N ARG A 126 -17.30 9.48 -7.58
CA ARG A 126 -18.39 8.55 -7.93
C ARG A 126 -19.65 8.93 -7.18
N ALA A 127 -20.57 9.58 -7.90
CA ALA A 127 -21.97 9.81 -7.52
C ALA A 127 -22.80 8.50 -7.48
N GLY A 128 -22.20 7.38 -7.10
CA GLY A 128 -22.82 6.05 -7.14
C GLY A 128 -22.07 5.01 -6.29
N ASN A 129 -21.37 5.45 -5.25
CA ASN A 129 -20.66 4.56 -4.34
C ASN A 129 -21.64 4.03 -3.28
N VAL A 130 -22.45 3.03 -3.64
CA VAL A 130 -23.48 2.47 -2.74
C VAL A 130 -22.86 1.53 -1.68
N ASP A 131 -21.65 1.00 -1.92
CA ASP A 131 -21.07 -0.09 -1.09
C ASP A 131 -19.68 0.21 -0.46
N GLY A 132 -19.30 1.47 -0.28
CA GLY A 132 -18.04 1.80 0.42
C GLY A 132 -16.74 1.28 -0.26
N SER A 133 -16.82 0.83 -1.52
CA SER A 133 -15.78 0.04 -2.18
C SER A 133 -14.58 0.85 -2.71
N LYS A 134 -14.63 2.19 -2.68
CA LYS A 134 -13.52 3.04 -3.14
C LYS A 134 -13.29 4.23 -2.22
N HIS A 135 -12.69 3.98 -1.05
CA HIS A 135 -12.01 5.04 -0.30
C HIS A 135 -10.80 5.50 -1.12
N THR A 136 -10.68 6.80 -1.39
CA THR A 136 -9.58 7.41 -2.16
C THR A 136 -8.19 6.96 -1.66
N ILE A 137 -8.00 6.84 -0.35
CA ILE A 137 -6.71 6.39 0.21
C ILE A 137 -6.37 4.92 -0.13
N HIS A 138 -7.35 4.10 -0.53
CA HIS A 138 -7.11 2.71 -0.94
C HIS A 138 -6.41 2.60 -2.30
N TRP A 139 -6.22 3.69 -3.05
CA TRP A 139 -5.32 3.69 -4.21
C TRP A 139 -3.93 3.18 -3.83
N LEU A 140 -3.40 3.52 -2.65
CA LEU A 140 -2.11 3.02 -2.16
C LEU A 140 -2.05 1.49 -2.09
N ARG A 141 -3.15 0.87 -1.65
CA ARG A 141 -3.27 -0.59 -1.56
C ARG A 141 -3.29 -1.22 -2.96
N GLY A 142 -4.01 -0.61 -3.89
CA GLY A 142 -4.07 -1.06 -5.29
C GLY A 142 -2.75 -0.92 -6.02
N TRP A 143 -2.07 0.22 -5.87
CA TRP A 143 -0.74 0.42 -6.44
C TRP A 143 0.27 -0.56 -5.88
N ARG A 144 0.26 -0.83 -4.56
CA ARG A 144 1.18 -1.83 -3.99
C ARG A 144 0.95 -3.23 -4.57
N TYR A 145 -0.31 -3.65 -4.67
CA TYR A 145 -0.66 -4.92 -5.29
C TYR A 145 -0.13 -4.99 -6.73
N SER A 146 -0.36 -3.95 -7.52
CA SER A 146 0.08 -3.86 -8.92
C SER A 146 1.61 -3.88 -9.05
N HIS A 147 2.32 -3.16 -8.18
CA HIS A 147 3.78 -3.14 -8.17
C HIS A 147 4.38 -4.52 -7.83
N TYR A 148 3.69 -5.35 -7.04
CA TYR A 148 4.08 -6.75 -6.88
C TYR A 148 3.76 -7.57 -8.13
N ARG A 149 2.58 -7.40 -8.73
CA ARG A 149 2.17 -8.14 -9.93
C ARG A 149 3.12 -7.90 -11.11
N ARG A 150 3.57 -6.65 -11.30
CA ARG A 150 4.52 -6.26 -12.35
C ARG A 150 5.98 -6.53 -12.00
N GLY A 151 6.27 -6.84 -10.75
CA GLY A 151 7.63 -7.13 -10.29
C GLY A 151 8.48 -5.92 -9.94
N ASP A 152 7.91 -4.72 -9.93
CA ASP A 152 8.61 -3.47 -9.58
C ASP A 152 9.31 -3.52 -8.21
N VAL A 153 8.76 -4.30 -7.28
CA VAL A 153 9.29 -4.46 -5.92
C VAL A 153 10.30 -5.62 -5.82
N THR A 154 10.03 -6.70 -6.54
CA THR A 154 10.69 -8.00 -6.38
C THR A 154 11.74 -8.28 -7.45
N GLY A 155 11.79 -7.49 -8.52
CA GLY A 155 12.57 -7.73 -9.73
C GLY A 155 12.00 -8.84 -10.62
N ARG A 156 10.83 -9.39 -10.27
CA ARG A 156 10.09 -10.40 -11.04
C ARG A 156 8.61 -10.34 -10.70
N PRO A 157 7.70 -10.57 -11.65
CA PRO A 157 6.26 -10.66 -11.38
C PRO A 157 5.94 -11.62 -10.22
N VAL A 158 5.05 -11.19 -9.31
CA VAL A 158 4.54 -12.02 -8.22
C VAL A 158 3.17 -12.56 -8.60
N GLU A 159 2.94 -13.87 -8.45
CA GLU A 159 1.64 -14.49 -8.71
C GLU A 159 0.50 -13.84 -7.92
N SER A 160 -0.67 -13.72 -8.55
CA SER A 160 -1.85 -13.05 -7.99
C SER A 160 -2.26 -13.61 -6.64
N LYS A 161 -2.26 -14.94 -6.48
CA LYS A 161 -2.58 -15.62 -5.23
C LYS A 161 -1.63 -15.19 -4.10
N VAL A 162 -0.34 -15.10 -4.38
CA VAL A 162 0.70 -14.70 -3.40
C VAL A 162 0.56 -13.22 -3.04
N ALA A 163 0.39 -12.34 -4.02
CA ALA A 163 0.18 -10.91 -3.79
C ALA A 163 -1.12 -10.64 -3.01
N SER A 164 -2.16 -11.44 -3.25
CA SER A 164 -3.45 -11.34 -2.56
C SER A 164 -3.35 -11.75 -1.07
N LEU A 165 -2.52 -12.73 -0.74
CA LEU A 165 -2.29 -13.11 0.67
C LEU A 165 -1.67 -11.98 1.48
N LEU A 166 -0.75 -11.21 0.88
CA LEU A 166 -0.09 -10.08 1.56
C LEU A 166 -1.07 -8.97 1.96
N GLY A 167 -2.10 -8.72 1.15
CA GLY A 167 -3.16 -7.75 1.48
C GLY A 167 -4.30 -8.31 2.32
N GLY A 168 -4.29 -9.60 2.64
CA GLY A 168 -5.36 -10.23 3.42
C GLY A 168 -6.70 -10.30 2.66
N TRP A 169 -6.67 -10.52 1.34
CA TRP A 169 -7.87 -10.88 0.60
C TRP A 169 -8.10 -12.40 0.66
N VAL A 170 -9.35 -12.80 0.91
CA VAL A 170 -9.75 -14.22 1.00
C VAL A 170 -9.77 -14.89 -0.39
N SER A 171 -9.91 -14.10 -1.45
CA SER A 171 -9.86 -14.54 -2.85
C SER A 171 -9.11 -13.52 -3.69
N SER A 172 -8.32 -14.00 -4.67
CA SER A 172 -7.63 -13.15 -5.65
C SER A 172 -8.59 -12.42 -6.59
N ALA A 173 -9.82 -12.91 -6.74
CA ALA A 173 -10.84 -12.26 -7.57
C ALA A 173 -11.18 -10.84 -7.09
N THR A 174 -11.05 -10.55 -5.80
CA THR A 174 -11.28 -9.19 -5.27
C THR A 174 -10.18 -8.21 -5.69
N PRO A 175 -8.90 -8.44 -5.39
CA PRO A 175 -7.84 -7.54 -5.85
C PRO A 175 -7.73 -7.50 -7.37
N GLU A 176 -7.98 -8.60 -8.07
CA GLU A 176 -8.03 -8.60 -9.53
C GLU A 176 -9.10 -7.64 -10.07
N ARG A 177 -10.33 -7.77 -9.57
CA ARG A 177 -11.46 -6.92 -10.00
C ARG A 177 -11.30 -5.42 -9.69
N TYR A 178 -10.58 -5.07 -8.63
CA TYR A 178 -10.50 -3.69 -8.15
C TYR A 178 -9.16 -2.99 -8.41
N TYR A 179 -8.08 -3.75 -8.59
CA TYR A 179 -6.71 -3.24 -8.59
C TYR A 179 -5.81 -3.87 -9.66
N ASP A 180 -6.27 -4.84 -10.44
CA ASP A 180 -5.52 -5.29 -11.60
C ASP A 180 -5.64 -4.25 -12.70
N PHE A 181 -4.68 -3.33 -12.73
CA PHE A 181 -4.58 -2.31 -13.77
C PHE A 181 -3.82 -2.83 -15.00
N THR A 182 -3.54 -4.13 -15.08
CA THR A 182 -2.97 -4.74 -16.28
C THR A 182 -4.06 -4.73 -17.35
N LYS A 183 -3.84 -3.94 -18.41
CA LYS A 183 -4.78 -3.86 -19.54
C LYS A 183 -4.33 -4.82 -20.64
N ILE A 184 -5.25 -5.19 -21.54
CA ILE A 184 -4.91 -5.98 -22.74
C ILE A 184 -3.78 -5.29 -23.53
N GLU A 185 -3.78 -3.96 -23.56
CA GLU A 185 -2.75 -3.15 -24.23
C GLU A 185 -1.33 -3.35 -23.64
N ASP A 186 -1.19 -3.66 -22.35
CA ASP A 186 0.11 -4.01 -21.74
C ASP A 186 0.61 -5.39 -22.24
N PHE A 187 -0.29 -6.24 -22.73
CA PHE A 187 -0.03 -7.57 -23.28
C PHE A 187 0.25 -7.52 -24.79
N GLU A 188 -0.37 -6.57 -25.51
CA GLU A 188 -0.11 -6.32 -26.94
C GLU A 188 1.36 -5.92 -27.16
N VAL A 189 1.93 -5.08 -26.31
CA VAL A 189 3.37 -4.71 -26.36
C VAL A 189 4.30 -5.91 -26.14
N GLU A 190 3.97 -6.84 -25.23
CA GLU A 190 4.75 -8.08 -25.05
C GLU A 190 4.56 -9.08 -26.20
N LEU A 191 3.39 -9.10 -26.85
CA LEU A 191 3.10 -10.02 -27.96
C LEU A 191 3.61 -9.51 -29.31
N GLU A 192 3.70 -8.19 -29.50
CA GLU A 192 4.20 -7.57 -30.74
C GLU A 192 5.72 -7.68 -30.90
N ASN A 193 6.47 -8.04 -29.84
CA ASN A 193 7.95 -8.14 -29.87
C ASN A 193 8.61 -6.92 -30.52
N GLU A 194 8.12 -5.70 -30.31
CA GLU A 194 8.83 -4.53 -30.82
C GLU A 194 10.14 -4.38 -30.01
N PRO A 195 11.32 -4.54 -30.65
CA PRO A 195 12.58 -4.31 -29.96
C PRO A 195 12.63 -2.84 -29.55
N GLU A 196 12.99 -2.57 -28.29
CA GLU A 196 13.31 -1.22 -27.85
C GLU A 196 14.33 -0.63 -28.82
N GLU A 197 13.95 0.44 -29.54
CA GLU A 197 14.90 1.24 -30.31
C GLU A 197 15.91 1.82 -29.32
N VAL A 198 17.08 1.19 -29.26
CA VAL A 198 18.25 1.74 -28.59
C VAL A 198 18.76 2.88 -29.49
N GLU A 199 18.30 4.10 -29.26
CA GLU A 199 18.97 5.28 -29.82
C GLU A 199 20.36 5.41 -29.18
N ALA A 200 21.36 5.47 -30.06
CA ALA A 200 22.80 5.47 -29.82
C ALA A 200 23.36 6.86 -29.51
#